data_AF-A0A2V7D509-F1
#
_entry.id   AF-A0A2V7D509-F1
#
_cell.length_a   1.000
_cell.length_b   1.000
_cell.length_c   1.000
_cell.angle_alpha   90.00
_cell.angle_beta   90.00
_cell.angle_gamma   90.00
#
_symmetry.space_group_name_H-M   'P 1'
#
loop_
_entity.id
_entity.type
_entity.pdbx_description
1 polymer ?
#
loop_
_entity_poly.entity_id
_entity_poly.type
_entity_poly.pdbx_seq_one_letter_code
_entity_poly.pdbx_strand_id
1 'polypeptide(L)'
;MADRQDYLRQLVAQLDVVLPEHRTVLGDLLTARARGILAQFPTAQHLAHANPRAIRRAAEDAGARGFSLNDATVVRDSARRSLYSGKAAAARAHVVRTLVSQLERLTSAIDEVDRAATALLPPSEPGTGPSDAELLQTIPGIGPQTAATLLGELGAFTRFTDARALVAYVGFYPVINESGDRAATPRLSPVGSRIARHSLYRRRQCRAP
;
A
#
# COMPACT_ATOMS: atom_id res chain seq x y z
N MET A 1 4.00 -8.32 0.93
CA MET A 1 4.28 -6.87 0.68
C MET A 1 5.36 -6.64 -0.37
N ALA A 2 6.49 -7.36 -0.33
CA ALA A 2 7.54 -7.27 -1.34
C ALA A 2 7.01 -7.58 -2.75
N ASP A 3 6.29 -8.68 -2.93
CA ASP A 3 5.77 -9.11 -4.24
C ASP A 3 4.87 -8.04 -4.89
N ARG A 4 4.00 -7.38 -4.12
CA ARG A 4 3.16 -6.29 -4.65
C ARG A 4 4.02 -5.14 -5.17
N GLN A 5 5.10 -4.80 -4.47
CA GLN A 5 6.03 -3.78 -4.92
C GLN A 5 6.80 -4.22 -6.17
N ASP A 6 7.15 -5.50 -6.27
CA ASP A 6 7.86 -6.05 -7.42
C ASP A 6 6.98 -6.02 -8.67
N TYR A 7 5.73 -6.46 -8.57
CA TYR A 7 4.75 -6.34 -9.65
C TYR A 7 4.46 -4.89 -10.01
N LEU A 8 4.44 -3.97 -9.04
CA LEU A 8 4.28 -2.55 -9.32
C LEU A 8 5.48 -2.01 -10.13
N ARG A 9 6.71 -2.37 -9.76
CA ARG A 9 7.91 -1.98 -10.52
C ARG A 9 7.88 -2.55 -11.94
N GLN A 10 7.48 -3.81 -12.09
CA GLN A 10 7.31 -4.42 -13.41
C GLN A 10 6.23 -3.72 -14.24
N LEU A 11 5.10 -3.35 -13.64
CA LEU A 11 4.04 -2.60 -14.31
C LEU A 11 4.54 -1.23 -14.77
N VAL A 12 5.21 -0.48 -13.90
CA VAL A 12 5.81 0.83 -14.26
C VAL A 12 6.74 0.68 -15.45
N ALA A 13 7.65 -0.30 -15.44
CA ALA A 13 8.58 -0.53 -16.54
C ALA A 13 7.87 -0.85 -17.87
N GLN A 14 6.74 -1.57 -17.83
CA GLN A 14 5.95 -1.83 -19.03
C GLN A 14 5.20 -0.58 -19.51
N LEU A 15 4.65 0.20 -18.57
CA LEU A 15 3.94 1.44 -18.88
C LEU A 15 4.89 2.52 -19.41
N ASP A 16 6.14 2.60 -18.94
CA ASP A 16 7.17 3.49 -19.51
C ASP A 16 7.33 3.28 -21.04
N VAL A 17 6.98 2.10 -21.56
CA VAL A 17 6.99 1.80 -23.00
C VAL A 17 5.63 2.06 -23.67
N VAL A 18 4.53 1.57 -23.08
CA VAL A 18 3.21 1.58 -23.76
C VAL A 18 2.33 2.79 -23.45
N LEU A 19 2.66 3.52 -22.40
CA LEU A 19 1.99 4.73 -21.93
C LEU A 19 3.01 5.56 -21.10
N PRO A 20 4.03 6.17 -21.74
CA PRO A 20 5.07 6.93 -21.04
C PRO A 20 4.50 8.01 -20.10
N GLU A 21 3.33 8.55 -20.45
CA GLU A 21 2.63 9.60 -19.71
C GLU A 21 1.81 9.07 -18.51
N HIS A 22 1.91 7.79 -18.16
CA HIS A 22 1.09 7.19 -17.08
C HIS A 22 1.22 7.91 -15.73
N ARG A 23 2.40 8.46 -15.40
CA ARG A 23 2.62 9.15 -14.12
C ARG A 23 1.79 10.44 -13.99
N THR A 24 1.66 11.19 -15.09
CA THR A 24 0.90 12.44 -15.11
C THR A 24 -0.59 12.17 -15.26
N VAL A 25 -0.95 11.15 -16.04
CA VAL A 25 -2.35 10.86 -16.39
C VAL A 25 -3.07 10.01 -15.35
N LEU A 26 -2.42 8.97 -14.82
CA LEU A 26 -3.02 8.00 -13.90
C LEU A 26 -2.58 8.21 -12.45
N GLY A 27 -1.43 8.85 -12.22
CA GLY A 27 -0.88 9.07 -10.88
C GLY A 27 -0.46 7.75 -10.23
N ASP A 28 -0.93 7.51 -9.00
CA ASP A 28 -0.66 6.28 -8.27
C ASP A 28 -1.39 5.07 -8.89
N LEU A 29 -0.59 4.10 -9.36
CA LEU A 29 -1.06 2.86 -10.00
C LEU A 29 -1.68 1.86 -9.01
N LEU A 30 -1.50 2.05 -7.71
CA LEU A 30 -2.19 1.29 -6.67
C LEU A 30 -3.61 1.80 -6.39
N THR A 31 -4.05 2.86 -7.06
CA THR A 31 -5.43 3.32 -6.95
C THR A 31 -6.37 2.42 -7.74
N ALA A 32 -7.59 2.25 -7.22
CA ALA A 32 -8.68 1.56 -7.92
C ALA A 32 -8.91 2.13 -9.33
N ARG A 33 -8.85 3.47 -9.47
CA ARG A 33 -8.96 4.19 -10.75
C ARG A 33 -7.94 3.69 -11.76
N ALA A 34 -6.64 3.73 -11.41
CA ALA A 34 -5.58 3.39 -12.34
C ALA A 34 -5.66 1.92 -12.77
N ARG A 35 -5.94 1.01 -11.83
CA ARG A 35 -6.10 -0.43 -12.15
C ARG A 35 -7.32 -0.70 -13.02
N GLY A 36 -8.47 -0.11 -12.70
CA GLY A 36 -9.69 -0.26 -13.50
C GLY A 36 -9.53 0.24 -14.93
N ILE A 37 -8.92 1.41 -15.10
CA ILE A 37 -8.61 1.95 -16.44
C ILE A 37 -7.65 1.02 -17.18
N LEU A 38 -6.54 0.60 -16.57
CA LEU A 38 -5.54 -0.25 -17.25
C LEU A 38 -6.03 -1.68 -17.52
N ALA A 39 -6.99 -2.19 -16.74
CA ALA A 39 -7.61 -3.48 -16.99
C ALA A 39 -8.36 -3.49 -18.33
N GLN A 40 -9.06 -2.40 -18.66
CA GLN A 40 -9.83 -2.26 -19.90
C GLN A 40 -9.01 -1.62 -21.04
N PHE A 41 -8.17 -0.62 -20.72
CA PHE A 41 -7.39 0.19 -21.66
C PHE A 41 -5.90 0.21 -21.27
N PRO A 42 -5.17 -0.90 -21.49
CA PRO A 42 -3.81 -1.09 -20.96
C PRO A 42 -2.69 -0.31 -21.66
N THR A 43 -2.95 0.29 -22.83
CA THR A 43 -1.91 0.99 -23.61
C THR A 43 -2.43 2.34 -24.09
N ALA A 44 -1.52 3.26 -24.46
CA ALA A 44 -1.89 4.54 -25.05
C ALA A 44 -2.78 4.37 -26.29
N GLN A 45 -2.54 3.34 -27.12
CA GLN A 45 -3.38 3.08 -28.29
C GLN A 45 -4.82 2.70 -27.89
N HIS A 46 -5.02 1.87 -26.87
CA HIS A 46 -6.38 1.55 -26.39
C HIS A 46 -7.08 2.80 -25.84
N LEU A 47 -6.37 3.60 -25.05
CA LEU A 47 -6.90 4.85 -24.49
C LEU A 47 -7.24 5.87 -25.58
N ALA A 48 -6.39 6.03 -26.59
CA ALA A 48 -6.57 7.01 -27.66
C ALA A 48 -7.83 6.78 -28.51
N HIS A 49 -8.22 5.51 -28.68
CA HIS A 49 -9.40 5.07 -29.42
C HIS A 49 -10.65 4.91 -28.54
N ALA A 50 -10.50 4.94 -27.22
CA ALA A 50 -11.61 4.77 -26.30
C ALA A 50 -12.51 6.02 -26.24
N ASN A 51 -13.80 5.79 -25.99
CA ASN A 51 -14.74 6.85 -25.65
C ASN A 51 -14.45 7.32 -24.21
N PRO A 52 -14.32 8.63 -23.92
CA PRO A 52 -14.13 9.14 -22.56
C PRO A 52 -15.18 8.63 -21.56
N ARG A 53 -16.42 8.39 -22.00
CA ARG A 53 -17.46 7.79 -21.15
C ARG A 53 -17.11 6.36 -20.71
N ALA A 54 -16.47 5.58 -21.59
CA ALA A 54 -16.03 4.23 -21.28
C ALA A 54 -14.82 4.22 -20.33
N ILE A 55 -13.87 5.14 -20.51
CA ILE A 55 -12.74 5.32 -19.59
C ILE A 55 -13.25 5.69 -18.18
N ARG A 56 -14.20 6.65 -18.11
CA ARG A 56 -14.84 7.02 -16.85
C ARG A 56 -15.53 5.81 -16.20
N ARG A 57 -16.32 5.07 -16.97
CA ARG A 57 -17.02 3.88 -16.50
C ARG A 57 -16.05 2.82 -15.96
N ALA A 58 -14.94 2.56 -16.65
CA ALA A 58 -13.92 1.62 -16.19
C ALA A 58 -13.32 2.00 -14.83
N ALA A 59 -13.14 3.29 -14.57
CA ALA A 59 -12.70 3.79 -13.27
C ALA A 59 -13.80 3.65 -12.19
N GLU A 60 -15.05 3.98 -12.53
CA GLU A 60 -16.21 3.89 -11.63
C GLU A 60 -16.53 2.46 -11.23
N ASP A 61 -16.53 1.53 -12.18
CA ASP A 61 -16.75 0.10 -11.94
C ASP A 61 -15.67 -0.49 -11.01
N ALA A 62 -14.46 0.07 -11.03
CA ALA A 62 -13.39 -0.29 -10.10
C ALA A 62 -13.50 0.40 -8.71
N GLY A 63 -14.48 1.29 -8.51
CA GLY A 63 -14.73 1.99 -7.25
C GLY A 63 -14.04 3.34 -7.11
N ALA A 64 -13.54 3.94 -8.20
CA ALA A 64 -13.00 5.30 -8.16
C ALA A 64 -14.10 6.32 -7.86
N ARG A 65 -13.78 7.34 -7.04
CA ARG A 65 -14.65 8.49 -6.76
C ARG A 65 -14.01 9.76 -7.28
N GLY A 66 -14.82 10.72 -7.71
CA GLY A 66 -14.34 12.03 -8.16
C GLY A 66 -13.56 12.02 -9.48
N PHE A 67 -13.79 11.02 -10.35
CA PHE A 67 -13.20 10.97 -11.69
C PHE A 67 -14.24 11.43 -12.73
N SER A 68 -14.09 12.67 -13.20
CA SER A 68 -15.06 13.31 -14.07
C SER A 68 -14.92 12.89 -15.54
N LEU A 69 -15.93 13.21 -16.35
CA LEU A 69 -15.84 13.04 -17.81
C LEU A 69 -14.73 13.91 -18.43
N ASN A 70 -14.44 15.07 -17.83
CA ASN A 70 -13.34 15.93 -18.27
C ASN A 70 -11.99 15.25 -18.03
N ASP A 71 -11.80 14.63 -16.86
CA ASP A 71 -10.57 13.88 -16.54
C ASP A 71 -10.37 12.72 -17.51
N ALA A 72 -11.44 11.97 -17.80
CA ALA A 72 -11.40 10.90 -18.79
C ALA A 72 -11.06 11.40 -20.22
N THR A 73 -11.50 12.62 -20.56
CA THR A 73 -11.16 13.28 -21.82
C THR A 73 -9.68 13.65 -21.87
N VAL A 74 -9.15 14.23 -20.78
CA VAL A 74 -7.72 14.53 -20.64
C VAL A 74 -6.86 13.28 -20.78
N VAL A 75 -7.27 12.16 -20.16
CA VAL A 75 -6.59 10.87 -20.27
C VAL A 75 -6.51 10.40 -21.73
N ARG A 76 -7.65 10.40 -22.44
CA ARG A 76 -7.70 10.03 -23.87
C ARG A 76 -6.83 10.94 -24.71
N ASP A 77 -6.92 12.25 -24.50
CA ASP A 77 -6.24 13.23 -25.34
C ASP A 77 -4.72 13.22 -25.11
N SER A 78 -4.28 12.93 -23.88
CA SER A 78 -2.87 12.63 -23.60
C SER A 78 -2.41 11.38 -24.35
N ALA A 79 -3.21 10.32 -24.33
CA ALA A 79 -2.87 9.07 -25.02
C ALA A 79 -2.80 9.22 -26.55
N ARG A 80 -3.62 10.10 -27.14
CA ARG A 80 -3.57 10.44 -28.58
C ARG A 80 -2.28 11.13 -28.99
N ARG A 81 -1.63 11.85 -28.07
CA ARG A 81 -0.36 12.54 -28.28
C ARG A 81 0.85 11.74 -27.79
N SER A 82 0.64 10.49 -27.36
CA SER A 82 1.68 9.65 -26.79
C SER A 82 2.74 9.28 -27.82
N LEU A 83 3.98 9.12 -27.35
CA LEU A 83 5.11 8.67 -28.17
C LEU A 83 5.06 7.17 -28.49
N TYR A 84 4.14 6.42 -27.88
CA TYR A 84 4.02 4.99 -28.12
C TYR A 84 3.51 4.67 -29.53
N SER A 85 4.38 4.04 -30.33
CA SER A 85 4.11 3.67 -31.74
C SER A 85 2.98 2.64 -31.98
N GLY A 86 2.38 2.05 -30.94
CA GLY A 86 1.40 0.97 -31.09
C GLY A 86 2.00 -0.41 -31.41
N LYS A 87 3.33 -0.51 -31.54
CA LYS A 87 4.01 -1.79 -31.84
C LYS A 87 3.72 -2.83 -30.78
N ALA A 88 3.25 -4.00 -31.24
CA ALA A 88 2.86 -5.14 -30.40
C ALA A 88 1.80 -4.78 -29.34
N ALA A 89 0.89 -3.83 -29.65
CA ALA A 89 -0.12 -3.37 -28.70
C ALA A 89 -0.94 -4.50 -28.07
N ALA A 90 -1.31 -5.53 -28.84
CA ALA A 90 -2.03 -6.69 -28.31
C ALA A 90 -1.20 -7.47 -27.27
N ALA A 91 0.03 -7.89 -27.63
CA ALA A 91 0.90 -8.65 -26.73
C ALA A 91 1.26 -7.86 -25.46
N ARG A 92 1.63 -6.58 -25.61
CA ARG A 92 1.95 -5.73 -24.44
C ARG A 92 0.74 -5.46 -23.57
N ALA A 93 -0.44 -5.31 -24.18
CA ALA A 93 -1.69 -5.18 -23.44
C ALA A 93 -1.98 -6.42 -22.58
N HIS A 94 -1.69 -7.64 -23.08
CA HIS A 94 -1.81 -8.85 -22.26
C HIS A 94 -0.88 -8.84 -21.06
N VAL A 95 0.37 -8.38 -21.23
CA VAL A 95 1.33 -8.27 -20.12
C VAL A 95 0.83 -7.27 -19.08
N VAL A 96 0.41 -6.06 -19.49
CA VAL A 96 -0.11 -5.04 -18.58
C VAL A 96 -1.34 -5.54 -17.83
N ARG A 97 -2.32 -6.14 -18.53
CA ARG A 97 -3.52 -6.71 -17.89
C ARG A 97 -3.17 -7.79 -16.86
N THR A 98 -2.19 -8.64 -17.17
CA THR A 98 -1.73 -9.68 -16.26
C THR A 98 -1.15 -9.06 -14.99
N LEU A 99 -0.26 -8.08 -15.13
CA LEU A 99 0.36 -7.39 -13.99
C LEU A 99 -0.68 -6.65 -13.13
N VAL A 100 -1.63 -5.97 -13.77
CA VAL A 100 -2.75 -5.31 -13.06
C VAL A 100 -3.58 -6.34 -12.28
N SER A 101 -3.92 -7.47 -12.90
CA SER A 101 -4.67 -8.54 -12.24
C SER A 101 -3.90 -9.16 -11.04
N GLN A 102 -2.57 -9.32 -11.15
CA GLN A 102 -1.75 -9.74 -10.01
C GLN A 102 -1.76 -8.72 -8.88
N LEU A 103 -1.64 -7.43 -9.21
CA LEU A 103 -1.70 -6.35 -8.22
C LEU A 103 -3.06 -6.28 -7.52
N GLU A 104 -4.15 -6.48 -8.25
CA GLU A 104 -5.50 -6.53 -7.68
C GLU A 104 -5.64 -7.69 -6.70
N ARG A 105 -5.27 -8.91 -7.12
CA ARG A 105 -5.30 -10.10 -6.25
C ARG A 105 -4.48 -9.91 -4.98
N LEU A 106 -3.25 -9.43 -5.10
CA LEU A 106 -2.38 -9.20 -3.94
C LEU A 106 -2.93 -8.10 -3.03
N THR A 107 -3.53 -7.05 -3.59
CA THR A 107 -4.14 -5.99 -2.79
C THR A 107 -5.34 -6.52 -2.02
N SER A 108 -6.25 -7.25 -2.67
CA SER A 108 -7.40 -7.87 -2.02
C SER A 108 -7.01 -8.89 -0.95
N ALA A 109 -6.00 -9.73 -1.22
CA ALA A 109 -5.49 -10.69 -0.24
C ALA A 109 -4.88 -9.99 0.99
N ILE A 110 -4.15 -8.89 0.80
CA ILE A 110 -3.64 -8.08 1.91
C ILE A 110 -4.81 -7.50 2.71
N ASP A 111 -5.81 -6.93 2.05
CA ASP A 111 -6.97 -6.33 2.72
C ASP A 111 -7.83 -7.37 3.46
N GLU A 112 -7.88 -8.61 2.97
CA GLU A 112 -8.54 -9.74 3.64
C GLU A 112 -7.79 -10.17 4.91
N VAL A 113 -6.47 -10.32 4.82
CA VAL A 113 -5.64 -10.64 5.98
C VAL A 113 -5.70 -9.51 7.02
N ASP A 114 -5.60 -8.26 6.60
CA ASP A 114 -5.69 -7.10 7.49
C ASP A 114 -7.07 -7.09 8.20
N ARG A 115 -8.17 -7.38 7.50
CA ARG A 115 -9.52 -7.49 8.11
C ARG A 115 -9.62 -8.65 9.08
N ALA A 116 -9.16 -9.83 8.70
CA ALA A 116 -9.18 -11.02 9.55
C ALA A 116 -8.38 -10.80 10.84
N ALA A 117 -7.19 -10.19 10.74
CA ALA A 117 -6.38 -9.84 11.89
C ALA A 117 -7.10 -8.87 12.84
N THR A 118 -7.79 -7.85 12.30
CA THR A 118 -8.55 -6.92 13.15
C THR A 118 -9.79 -7.55 13.78
N ALA A 119 -10.44 -8.51 13.11
CA ALA A 119 -11.62 -9.19 13.64
C ALA A 119 -11.29 -10.17 14.78
N LEU A 120 -10.04 -10.65 14.84
CA LEU A 120 -9.53 -11.52 15.91
C LEU A 120 -9.05 -10.75 17.15
N LEU A 121 -9.10 -9.41 17.14
CA LEU A 121 -8.73 -8.63 18.31
C LEU A 121 -9.66 -8.97 19.49
N PRO A 122 -9.11 -9.23 20.69
CA PRO A 122 -9.92 -9.60 21.83
C PRO A 122 -10.85 -8.44 22.22
N PRO A 123 -12.18 -8.67 22.29
CA PRO A 123 -13.09 -7.69 22.83
C PRO A 123 -12.84 -7.52 24.33
N SER A 124 -13.26 -6.39 24.89
CA SER A 124 -13.30 -6.24 26.34
C SER A 124 -14.38 -7.12 26.94
N GLU A 125 -13.98 -7.99 27.87
CA GLU A 125 -14.93 -8.78 28.64
C GLU A 125 -15.55 -7.93 29.75
N PRO A 126 -16.87 -8.06 30.00
CA PRO A 126 -17.52 -7.36 31.10
C PRO A 126 -16.91 -7.74 32.45
N GLY A 127 -16.27 -6.78 33.12
CA GLY A 127 -15.76 -6.93 34.50
C GLY A 127 -14.24 -7.11 34.65
N THR A 128 -13.48 -7.24 33.55
CA THR A 128 -12.01 -7.43 33.60
C THR A 128 -11.20 -6.22 33.14
N GLY A 129 -11.85 -5.11 32.82
CA GLY A 129 -11.19 -3.90 32.30
C GLY A 129 -10.93 -3.96 30.79
N PRO A 130 -10.27 -2.93 30.23
CA PRO A 130 -10.01 -2.83 28.80
C PRO A 130 -9.02 -3.90 28.32
N SER A 131 -9.24 -4.45 27.13
CA SER A 131 -8.30 -5.41 26.52
C SER A 131 -6.98 -4.75 26.12
N ASP A 132 -5.91 -5.53 25.97
CA ASP A 132 -4.60 -5.04 25.49
C ASP A 132 -4.74 -4.29 24.14
N ALA A 133 -5.67 -4.72 23.30
CA ALA A 133 -5.95 -4.09 22.02
C ALA A 133 -6.58 -2.69 22.18
N GLU A 134 -7.47 -2.51 23.15
CA GLU A 134 -8.08 -1.21 23.45
C GLU A 134 -7.06 -0.27 24.09
N LEU A 135 -6.27 -0.78 25.05
CA LEU A 135 -5.20 -0.01 25.69
C LEU A 135 -4.19 0.51 24.66
N LEU A 136 -3.75 -0.33 23.72
CA LEU A 136 -2.88 0.11 22.62
C LEU A 136 -3.51 1.21 21.77
N GLN A 137 -4.80 1.12 21.48
CA GLN A 137 -5.52 2.10 20.65
C GLN A 137 -5.77 3.43 21.36
N THR A 138 -5.60 3.51 22.69
CA THR A 138 -5.60 4.80 23.40
C THR A 138 -4.40 5.69 23.04
N ILE A 139 -3.33 5.08 22.52
CA ILE A 139 -2.13 5.81 22.11
C ILE A 139 -2.40 6.52 20.77
N PRO A 140 -2.26 7.86 20.69
CA PRO A 140 -2.50 8.59 19.46
C PRO A 140 -1.66 8.06 18.30
N GLY A 141 -2.33 7.61 17.24
CA GLY A 141 -1.71 7.05 16.05
C GLY A 141 -1.63 5.52 15.99
N ILE A 142 -2.07 4.80 17.03
CA ILE A 142 -2.25 3.35 16.98
C ILE A 142 -3.71 3.03 16.66
N GLY A 143 -3.95 2.57 15.44
CA GLY A 143 -5.25 2.04 15.02
C GLY A 143 -5.36 0.53 15.20
N PRO A 144 -6.53 -0.07 14.89
CA PRO A 144 -6.79 -1.49 15.09
C PRO A 144 -5.82 -2.40 14.32
N GLN A 145 -5.43 -2.02 13.10
CA GLN A 145 -4.44 -2.78 12.32
C GLN A 145 -3.06 -2.79 12.97
N THR A 146 -2.62 -1.64 13.49
CA THR A 146 -1.35 -1.51 14.19
C THR A 146 -1.40 -2.28 15.51
N ALA A 147 -2.50 -2.21 16.25
CA ALA A 147 -2.71 -2.97 17.47
C ALA A 147 -2.67 -4.49 17.20
N ALA A 148 -3.38 -4.97 16.18
CA ALA A 148 -3.35 -6.38 15.77
C ALA A 148 -1.95 -6.84 15.38
N THR A 149 -1.20 -6.00 14.65
CA THR A 149 0.19 -6.29 14.30
C THR A 149 1.07 -6.38 15.55
N LEU A 150 0.95 -5.43 16.48
CA LEU A 150 1.74 -5.43 17.71
C LEU A 150 1.42 -6.65 18.58
N LEU A 151 0.15 -6.97 18.78
CA LEU A 151 -0.25 -8.14 19.55
C LEU A 151 0.17 -9.46 18.88
N GLY A 152 0.10 -9.54 17.55
CA GLY A 152 0.56 -10.72 16.80
C GLY A 152 2.08 -10.92 16.90
N GLU A 153 2.86 -9.85 16.88
CA GLU A 153 4.33 -9.92 16.95
C GLU A 153 4.87 -10.05 18.38
N LEU A 154 4.19 -9.45 19.36
CA LEU A 154 4.66 -9.34 20.74
C LEU A 154 3.97 -10.34 21.68
N GLY A 155 2.81 -10.87 21.31
CA GLY A 155 1.98 -11.68 22.20
C GLY A 155 1.44 -10.87 23.38
N ALA A 156 1.07 -11.57 24.46
CA ALA A 156 0.58 -10.95 25.69
C ALA A 156 1.65 -10.08 26.35
N PHE A 157 1.29 -8.86 26.77
CA PHE A 157 2.25 -7.93 27.38
C PHE A 157 2.72 -8.37 28.77
N THR A 158 2.00 -9.26 29.44
CA THR A 158 2.34 -9.84 30.75
C THR A 158 3.66 -10.60 30.77
N ARG A 159 4.22 -10.96 29.61
CA ARG A 159 5.55 -11.59 29.50
C ARG A 159 6.72 -10.63 29.78
N PHE A 160 6.47 -9.32 29.78
CA PHE A 160 7.50 -8.31 29.98
C PHE A 160 7.44 -7.81 31.42
N THR A 161 8.60 -7.73 32.08
CA THR A 161 8.70 -7.23 33.46
C THR A 161 8.39 -5.74 33.56
N ASP A 162 8.76 -4.97 32.55
CA ASP A 162 8.55 -3.53 32.47
C ASP A 162 8.55 -3.03 31.02
N ALA A 163 8.24 -1.74 30.84
CA ALA A 163 8.24 -1.09 29.54
C ALA A 163 9.62 -1.04 28.86
N ARG A 164 10.72 -0.99 29.63
CA ARG A 164 12.09 -0.96 29.08
C ARG A 164 12.44 -2.32 28.49
N ALA A 165 12.02 -3.41 29.14
CA ALA A 165 12.17 -4.77 28.64
C ALA A 165 11.42 -4.95 27.30
N LEU A 166 10.20 -4.40 27.19
CA LEU A 166 9.47 -4.36 25.93
C LEU A 166 10.22 -3.58 24.84
N VAL A 167 10.68 -2.35 25.15
CA VAL A 167 11.42 -1.50 24.19
C VAL A 167 12.71 -2.19 23.73
N ALA A 168 13.44 -2.84 24.64
CA ALA A 168 14.64 -3.60 24.34
C ALA A 168 14.33 -4.81 23.45
N TYR A 169 13.23 -5.51 23.72
CA TYR A 169 12.78 -6.65 22.92
C TYR A 169 12.39 -6.26 21.50
N VAL A 170 11.68 -5.14 21.33
CA VAL A 170 11.29 -4.62 20.03
C VAL A 170 12.50 -4.04 19.27
N GLY A 171 13.50 -3.52 20.00
CA GLY A 171 14.64 -2.80 19.42
C GLY A 171 14.31 -1.36 19.05
N PHE A 172 13.31 -0.75 19.70
CA PHE A 172 12.88 0.63 19.43
C PHE A 172 13.66 1.66 20.28
N TYR A 173 14.99 1.56 20.22
CA TYR A 173 15.91 2.48 20.89
C TYR A 173 17.12 2.79 20.00
N PRO A 174 17.72 3.99 20.08
CA PRO A 174 18.90 4.33 19.31
C PRO A 174 20.13 3.58 19.83
N VAL A 175 20.94 3.08 18.91
CA VAL A 175 22.29 2.56 19.17
C VAL A 175 23.28 3.64 18.76
N ILE A 176 24.09 4.07 19.73
CA ILE A 176 25.14 5.06 19.55
C ILE A 176 26.46 4.29 19.44
N ASN A 177 27.14 4.42 18.29
CA ASN A 177 28.47 3.86 18.07
C ASN A 177 29.45 5.02 17.90
N GLU A 178 30.14 5.36 18.98
CA GLU A 178 31.22 6.33 18.98
C GLU A 178 32.56 5.61 19.05
N SER A 179 33.41 5.87 18.07
CA SER A 179 34.83 5.54 18.11
C SER A 179 35.60 6.86 18.26
N GLY A 180 36.79 6.83 18.89
CA GLY A 180 37.54 8.05 19.25
C GLY A 180 37.74 9.07 18.13
N ASP A 181 37.73 8.65 16.87
CA ASP A 181 37.88 9.54 15.70
C ASP A 181 36.60 9.72 14.85
N ARG A 182 35.50 9.00 15.14
CA ARG A 182 34.26 9.07 14.36
C ARG A 182 33.02 8.81 15.23
N ALA A 183 32.10 9.78 15.23
CA ALA A 183 30.74 9.60 15.67
C ALA A 183 29.88 9.08 14.50
N ALA A 184 29.37 7.85 14.58
CA ALA A 184 28.43 7.34 13.60
C ALA A 184 27.03 7.90 13.84
N THR A 185 26.27 8.15 12.76
CA THR A 185 24.86 8.53 12.89
C THR A 185 24.09 7.45 13.68
N PRO A 186 23.35 7.81 14.74
CA PRO A 186 22.59 6.84 15.53
C PRO A 186 21.61 6.06 14.65
N ARG A 187 21.51 4.75 14.88
CA ARG A 187 20.57 3.87 14.18
C ARG A 187 19.68 3.16 15.20
N LEU A 188 18.45 2.84 14.82
CA LEU A 188 17.62 1.96 15.66
C LEU A 188 18.26 0.57 15.78
N SER A 189 18.12 -0.04 16.95
CA SER A 189 18.61 -1.41 17.18
C SER A 189 18.01 -2.39 16.17
N PRO A 190 18.82 -3.29 15.57
CA PRO A 190 18.31 -4.30 14.65
C PRO A 190 17.59 -5.45 15.37
N VAL A 191 17.71 -5.54 16.70
CA VAL A 191 17.19 -6.61 17.56
C VAL A 191 15.66 -6.61 17.58
N GLY A 192 15.04 -7.79 17.55
CA GLY A 192 13.58 -7.93 17.61
C GLY A 192 12.91 -7.92 16.24
N SER A 193 11.58 -7.98 16.24
CA SER A 193 10.80 -8.04 15.00
C SER A 193 10.91 -6.74 14.20
N ARG A 194 11.35 -6.88 12.94
CA ARG A 194 11.33 -5.80 11.96
C ARG A 194 9.89 -5.30 11.72
N ILE A 195 8.90 -6.19 11.79
CA ILE A 195 7.49 -5.87 11.57
C ILE A 195 6.98 -4.99 12.72
N ALA A 196 7.26 -5.36 13.97
CA ALA A 196 6.89 -4.56 15.14
C ALA A 196 7.58 -3.18 15.16
N ARG A 197 8.87 -3.10 14.83
CA ARG A 197 9.54 -1.79 14.71
C ARG A 197 8.92 -0.94 13.61
N HIS A 198 8.63 -1.55 12.47
CA HIS A 198 8.04 -0.86 11.33
C HIS A 198 6.61 -0.38 11.62
N SER A 199 5.81 -1.13 12.37
CA SER A 199 4.46 -0.70 12.76
C SER A 199 4.47 0.49 13.71
N LEU A 200 5.48 0.59 14.60
CA LEU A 200 5.67 1.73 15.49
C LEU A 200 6.23 2.97 14.76
N TYR A 201 7.14 2.77 13.82
CA TYR A 201 7.74 3.87 13.06
C TYR A 201 6.79 4.44 12.00
N ARG A 202 6.14 3.54 11.26
CA ARG A 202 5.28 3.91 10.14
C ARG A 202 3.91 4.27 10.70
N ARG A 203 3.67 5.57 10.91
CA ARG A 203 2.30 6.09 11.03
C ARG A 203 1.54 5.71 9.75
N ARG A 204 0.80 4.58 9.76
CA ARG A 204 -0.34 4.45 8.86
C ARG A 204 -1.28 5.54 9.33
N GLN A 205 -1.36 6.65 8.59
CA GLN A 205 -2.40 7.65 8.76
C GLN A 205 -3.73 6.89 8.58
N CYS A 206 -4.25 6.35 9.67
CA CYS A 206 -5.63 5.96 9.73
C CYS A 206 -6.37 7.28 9.58
N ARG A 207 -6.93 7.48 8.39
CA ARG A 207 -7.93 8.50 8.14
C ARG A 207 -9.01 8.25 9.19
N ALA A 208 -9.05 9.09 10.23
CA ALA A 208 -10.19 9.15 11.11
C ALA A 208 -11.44 9.40 10.24
N PRO A 209 -12.61 8.83 10.60
CA PRO A 209 -13.84 8.98 9.85
C PRO A 209 -14.18 10.45 9.55
#